data_AF-A0A150F4E7-F1
#
_entry.id   AF-A0A150F4E7-F1
#
_cell.length_a   1.000
_cell.length_b   1.000
_cell.length_c   1.000
_cell.angle_alpha   90.00
_cell.angle_beta   90.00
_cell.angle_gamma   90.00
#
_symmetry.space_group_name_H-M   'P 1'
#
loop_
_entity.id
_entity.type
_entity.pdbx_description
1 polymer ?
#
loop_
_entity_poly.entity_id
_entity_poly.type
_entity_poly.pdbx_seq_one_letter_code
_entity_poly.pdbx_strand_id
1 'polypeptide(L)'
;MHAEMSALHSARADFAIKQEQIHELKRAKHEITDLKHEFSDIIHMISQPHLSPHTWKGRHAKAFKEIRDDMAHACADIKKDQVNGVIERINEKISILEDDMHTLQHRIRSIENEIRKQKEKK
;
A
#
# COMPACT_ATOMS: atom_id res chain seq x y z
N MET A 1 -4.14 -6.27 40.53
CA MET A 1 -3.74 -7.50 39.78
C MET A 1 -4.68 -7.89 38.62
N HIS A 2 -6.01 -8.03 38.83
CA HIS A 2 -6.93 -8.46 37.75
C HIS A 2 -7.06 -7.41 36.62
N ALA A 3 -7.12 -6.12 36.97
CA ALA A 3 -7.22 -5.02 36.01
C ALA A 3 -5.95 -4.89 35.15
N GLU A 4 -4.77 -5.03 35.74
CA GLU A 4 -3.48 -4.94 35.07
C GLU A 4 -3.24 -6.12 34.13
N MET A 5 -3.66 -7.33 34.53
CA MET A 5 -3.64 -8.50 33.64
C MET A 5 -4.59 -8.31 32.44
N SER A 6 -5.81 -7.82 32.67
CA SER A 6 -6.75 -7.51 31.59
C SER A 6 -6.19 -6.46 30.63
N ALA A 7 -5.58 -5.38 31.16
CA ALA A 7 -4.92 -4.36 30.36
C ALA A 7 -3.72 -4.91 29.56
N LEU A 8 -2.93 -5.83 30.13
CA LEU A 8 -1.83 -6.49 29.44
C LEU A 8 -2.33 -7.36 28.28
N HIS A 9 -3.40 -8.14 28.50
CA HIS A 9 -4.00 -8.96 27.45
C HIS A 9 -4.55 -8.11 26.31
N SER A 10 -5.27 -7.04 26.62
CA SER A 10 -5.77 -6.09 25.62
C SER A 10 -4.63 -5.45 24.82
N ALA A 11 -3.58 -4.94 25.48
CA ALA A 11 -2.45 -4.32 24.79
C ALA A 11 -1.70 -5.31 23.87
N ARG A 12 -1.58 -6.58 24.28
CA ARG A 12 -0.99 -7.64 23.45
C ARG A 12 -1.87 -8.01 22.25
N ALA A 13 -3.19 -8.04 22.44
CA ALA A 13 -4.13 -8.28 21.35
C ALA A 13 -4.07 -7.15 20.32
N ASP A 14 -4.08 -5.89 20.77
CA ASP A 14 -3.95 -4.72 19.90
C ASP A 14 -2.62 -4.72 19.13
N PHE A 15 -1.52 -5.12 19.79
CA PHE A 15 -0.21 -5.26 19.15
C PHE A 15 -0.24 -6.31 18.03
N ALA A 16 -0.82 -7.49 18.29
CA ALA A 16 -0.92 -8.56 17.30
C ALA A 16 -1.79 -8.14 16.10
N ILE A 17 -2.91 -7.44 16.34
CA ILE A 17 -3.79 -6.93 15.29
C ILE A 17 -3.03 -5.94 14.39
N LYS A 18 -2.29 -5.00 14.97
CA LYS A 18 -1.51 -4.02 14.18
C LYS A 18 -0.38 -4.67 13.39
N GLN A 19 0.26 -5.69 13.96
CA GLN A 19 1.28 -6.47 13.27
C GLN A 19 0.71 -7.17 12.03
N GLU A 20 -0.48 -7.78 12.16
CA GLU A 20 -1.18 -8.40 11.03
C GLU A 20 -1.59 -7.36 9.97
N GLN A 21 -2.10 -6.20 10.39
CA GLN A 21 -2.43 -5.11 9.47
C GLN A 21 -1.22 -4.64 8.65
N ILE A 22 -0.05 -4.50 9.28
CA ILE A 22 1.19 -4.16 8.57
C ILE A 22 1.57 -5.25 7.58
N HIS A 23 1.45 -6.52 7.97
CA HIS A 23 1.76 -7.65 7.10
C HIS A 23 0.89 -7.63 5.83
N GLU A 24 -0.42 -7.48 5.99
CA GLU A 24 -1.36 -7.43 4.87
C GLU A 24 -1.18 -6.18 4.00
N LEU A 25 -0.84 -5.03 4.58
CA LEU A 25 -0.49 -3.83 3.81
C LEU A 25 0.81 -4.02 3.01
N LYS A 26 1.82 -4.67 3.58
CA LYS A 26 3.07 -4.99 2.87
C LYS A 26 2.82 -5.96 1.72
N ARG A 27 1.95 -6.95 1.90
CA ARG A 27 1.50 -7.86 0.83
C ARG A 27 0.78 -7.10 -0.28
N ALA A 28 -0.24 -6.31 0.05
CA ALA A 28 -0.99 -5.55 -0.94
C ALA A 28 -0.11 -4.56 -1.73
N LYS A 29 0.84 -3.90 -1.06
CA LYS A 29 1.82 -3.05 -1.74
C LYS A 29 2.66 -3.82 -2.76
N HIS A 30 3.10 -5.03 -2.40
CA HIS A 30 3.88 -5.87 -3.32
C HIS A 30 3.05 -6.24 -4.55
N GLU A 31 1.82 -6.73 -4.37
CA GLU A 31 0.91 -7.10 -5.46
C GLU A 31 0.62 -5.91 -6.39
N ILE A 32 0.35 -4.71 -5.83
CA ILE A 32 0.14 -3.49 -6.61
C ILE A 32 1.40 -3.10 -7.40
N THR A 33 2.58 -3.28 -6.81
CA THR A 33 3.86 -2.97 -7.47
C THR A 33 4.11 -3.91 -8.65
N ASP A 34 3.77 -5.19 -8.49
CA ASP A 34 3.90 -6.19 -9.55
C ASP A 34 2.92 -5.90 -10.69
N LEU A 35 1.65 -5.61 -10.37
CA LEU A 35 0.65 -5.18 -11.36
C LEU A 35 1.06 -3.92 -12.11
N LYS A 36 1.72 -2.96 -11.44
CA LYS A 36 2.28 -1.76 -12.08
C LYS A 36 3.39 -2.10 -13.07
N HIS A 37 4.21 -3.10 -12.76
CA HIS A 37 5.24 -3.61 -13.67
C HIS A 37 4.60 -4.28 -14.89
N GLU A 38 3.68 -5.21 -14.68
CA GLU A 38 2.95 -5.87 -15.78
C GLU A 38 2.21 -4.86 -16.67
N PHE A 39 1.57 -3.86 -16.06
CA PHE A 39 0.90 -2.78 -16.78
C PHE A 39 1.88 -1.98 -17.63
N SER A 40 3.11 -1.76 -17.14
CA SER A 40 4.17 -1.09 -17.90
C SER A 40 4.65 -1.91 -19.09
N ASP A 41 4.62 -3.24 -18.97
CA ASP A 41 5.05 -4.14 -20.02
C ASP A 41 4.01 -4.21 -21.15
N ILE A 42 2.73 -3.93 -20.89
CA ILE A 42 1.68 -3.97 -21.93
C ILE A 42 1.34 -2.60 -22.53
N ILE A 43 1.59 -1.49 -21.83
CA ILE A 43 1.17 -0.14 -22.27
C ILE A 43 1.74 0.26 -23.64
N HIS A 44 2.94 -0.25 -23.98
CA HIS A 44 3.58 0.03 -25.25
C HIS A 44 2.76 -0.50 -26.45
N MET A 45 1.90 -1.51 -26.24
CA MET A 45 1.03 -2.07 -27.26
C MET A 45 -0.02 -1.08 -27.77
N ILE A 46 -0.36 -0.03 -27.01
CA ILE A 46 -1.28 1.04 -27.46
C ILE A 46 -0.75 1.72 -28.73
N SER A 47 0.57 1.81 -28.87
CA SER A 47 1.23 2.38 -30.05
C SER A 47 1.33 1.41 -31.24
N GLN A 48 0.95 0.14 -31.06
CA GLN A 48 1.10 -0.92 -32.06
C GLN A 48 -0.24 -1.30 -32.73
N PRO A 49 -0.23 -1.67 -34.02
CA PRO A 49 0.89 -1.53 -34.96
C PRO A 49 1.14 -0.05 -35.30
N HIS A 50 2.35 0.26 -35.77
CA HIS A 50 2.66 1.58 -36.32
C HIS A 50 1.79 1.85 -37.57
N LEU A 51 1.04 2.95 -37.54
CA LEU A 51 0.20 3.36 -38.66
C LEU A 51 0.88 4.49 -39.42
N SER A 52 1.43 4.15 -40.60
CA SER A 52 2.07 5.13 -41.47
C SER A 52 1.02 6.02 -42.15
N PRO A 53 1.26 7.34 -42.28
CA PRO A 53 0.43 8.23 -43.10
C PRO A 53 0.33 7.78 -44.57
N HIS A 54 1.22 6.90 -45.04
CA HIS A 54 1.23 6.38 -46.40
C HIS A 54 0.14 5.31 -46.61
N THR A 55 -0.16 4.51 -45.58
CA THR A 55 -1.14 3.41 -45.62
C THR A 55 -2.43 3.73 -44.85
N TRP A 56 -2.39 4.70 -43.93
CA TRP A 56 -3.50 5.08 -43.07
C TRP A 56 -3.65 6.62 -43.01
N LYS A 57 -4.58 7.17 -43.80
CA LYS A 57 -4.77 8.62 -43.98
C LYS A 57 -6.25 9.04 -44.05
N GLY A 58 -6.50 10.33 -43.85
CA GLY A 58 -7.85 10.92 -43.87
C GLY A 58 -8.44 11.11 -42.47
N ARG A 59 -9.71 11.55 -42.42
CA ARG A 59 -10.38 11.95 -41.16
C ARG A 59 -10.40 10.84 -40.11
N HIS A 60 -10.72 9.61 -40.49
CA HIS A 60 -10.75 8.46 -39.58
C HIS A 60 -9.36 8.11 -39.04
N ALA A 61 -8.31 8.27 -39.86
CA ALA A 61 -6.94 8.05 -39.41
C ALA A 61 -6.51 9.08 -38.35
N LYS A 62 -6.91 10.34 -38.51
CA LYS A 62 -6.65 11.40 -37.52
C LYS A 62 -7.38 11.13 -36.20
N ALA A 63 -8.68 10.85 -36.27
CA ALA A 63 -9.50 10.56 -35.09
C ALA A 63 -8.97 9.34 -34.33
N PHE A 64 -8.56 8.29 -35.04
CA PHE A 64 -7.96 7.11 -34.42
C PHE A 64 -6.63 7.41 -33.71
N LYS A 65 -5.79 8.28 -34.30
CA LYS A 65 -4.54 8.71 -33.66
C LYS A 65 -4.82 9.51 -32.38
N GLU A 66 -5.78 10.43 -32.42
CA GLU A 66 -6.22 11.21 -31.25
C GLU A 66 -6.66 10.27 -30.11
N ILE A 67 -7.48 9.26 -30.41
CA ILE A 67 -7.88 8.25 -29.43
C ILE A 67 -6.67 7.50 -28.84
N ARG A 68 -5.70 7.10 -29.66
CA ARG A 68 -4.47 6.44 -29.18
C ARG A 68 -3.63 7.35 -28.28
N ASP A 69 -3.51 8.63 -28.65
CA ASP A 69 -2.79 9.61 -27.86
C ASP A 69 -3.51 9.81 -26.51
N ASP A 70 -4.83 9.97 -26.49
CA ASP A 70 -5.64 10.07 -25.26
C ASP A 70 -5.48 8.83 -24.37
N MET A 71 -5.53 7.63 -24.95
CA MET A 71 -5.28 6.37 -24.23
C MET A 71 -3.88 6.34 -23.61
N ALA A 72 -2.86 6.79 -24.34
CA ALA A 72 -1.49 6.83 -23.82
C ALA A 72 -1.36 7.79 -22.64
N HIS A 73 -2.01 8.96 -22.70
CA HIS A 73 -2.05 9.91 -21.58
C HIS A 73 -2.76 9.32 -20.36
N ALA A 74 -3.94 8.73 -20.56
CA ALA A 74 -4.69 8.10 -19.46
C ALA A 74 -3.90 6.98 -18.78
N CYS A 75 -3.21 6.15 -19.57
CA CYS A 75 -2.41 5.07 -19.01
C CYS A 75 -1.15 5.59 -18.29
N ALA A 76 -0.54 6.68 -18.77
CA ALA A 76 0.54 7.35 -18.07
C ALA A 76 0.09 7.94 -16.72
N ASP A 77 -1.08 8.57 -16.68
CA ASP A 77 -1.71 9.11 -15.46
C ASP A 77 -1.98 8.01 -14.42
N ILE A 78 -2.60 6.91 -14.84
CA ILE A 78 -2.84 5.74 -13.97
C ILE A 78 -1.53 5.25 -13.36
N LYS A 79 -0.51 5.01 -14.20
CA LYS A 79 0.78 4.47 -13.75
C LYS A 79 1.54 5.42 -12.83
N LYS A 80 1.57 6.71 -13.16
CA LYS A 80 2.44 7.68 -12.50
C LYS A 80 1.78 8.32 -11.29
N ASP A 81 0.52 8.68 -11.37
CA ASP A 81 -0.08 9.54 -10.36
C ASP A 81 -1.01 8.70 -9.47
N GLN A 82 -1.89 7.90 -10.07
CA GLN A 82 -2.87 7.11 -9.30
C GLN A 82 -2.22 5.96 -8.53
N VAL A 83 -1.45 5.10 -9.21
CA VAL A 83 -0.83 3.92 -8.57
C VAL A 83 0.25 4.33 -7.56
N ASN A 84 1.09 5.33 -7.89
CA ASN A 84 2.07 5.82 -6.93
C ASN A 84 1.41 6.43 -5.70
N GLY A 85 0.34 7.22 -5.88
CA GLY A 85 -0.40 7.79 -4.75
C GLY A 85 -1.00 6.71 -3.84
N VAL A 86 -1.45 5.58 -4.38
CA VAL A 86 -1.89 4.44 -3.56
C VAL A 86 -0.73 3.81 -2.80
N ILE A 87 0.42 3.57 -3.45
CA ILE A 87 1.61 3.02 -2.79
C ILE A 87 2.10 3.93 -1.67
N GLU A 88 2.10 5.26 -1.88
CA GLU A 88 2.47 6.26 -0.88
C GLU A 88 1.54 6.21 0.34
N ARG A 89 0.22 6.20 0.13
CA ARG A 89 -0.75 6.06 1.23
C ARG A 89 -0.58 4.76 2.03
N ILE A 90 -0.23 3.66 1.35
CA ILE A 90 0.08 2.40 2.03
C ILE A 90 1.33 2.56 2.90
N ASN A 91 2.39 3.18 2.39
CA ASN A 91 3.62 3.42 3.17
C ASN A 91 3.36 4.32 4.40
N GLU A 92 2.59 5.40 4.23
CA GLU A 92 2.18 6.27 5.33
C GLU A 92 1.42 5.48 6.40
N LYS A 93 0.47 4.63 5.98
CA LYS A 93 -0.31 3.83 6.92
C LYS A 93 0.55 2.79 7.65
N ILE A 94 1.51 2.17 6.97
CA ILE A 94 2.49 1.27 7.59
C ILE A 94 3.30 2.03 8.64
N SER A 95 3.82 3.21 8.32
CA SER A 95 4.61 4.04 9.25
C SER A 95 3.81 4.37 10.52
N ILE A 96 2.55 4.80 10.37
CA ILE A 96 1.67 5.10 11.51
C ILE A 96 1.45 3.86 12.38
N LEU A 97 1.24 2.69 11.78
CA LEU A 97 1.05 1.45 12.53
C LEU A 97 2.32 0.98 13.24
N GLU A 98 3.49 1.20 12.64
CA GLU A 98 4.80 0.89 13.23
C GLU A 98 5.06 1.79 14.47
N ASP A 99 4.73 3.09 14.39
CA ASP A 99 4.80 4.01 15.53
C ASP A 99 3.84 3.63 16.67
N ASP A 100 2.61 3.25 16.33
CA ASP A 100 1.63 2.72 17.29
C ASP A 100 2.13 1.45 17.98
N MET A 101 2.77 0.55 17.23
CA MET A 101 3.35 -0.69 17.77
C MET A 101 4.50 -0.41 18.74
N HIS A 102 5.36 0.56 18.44
CA HIS A 102 6.40 1.00 19.37
C HIS A 102 5.80 1.50 20.69
N THR A 103 4.74 2.32 20.59
CA THR A 103 4.02 2.82 21.77
C THR A 103 3.39 1.68 22.58
N LEU A 104 2.75 0.70 21.92
CA LEU A 104 2.18 -0.47 22.58
C LEU A 104 3.25 -1.34 23.24
N GLN A 105 4.41 -1.53 22.62
CA GLN A 105 5.54 -2.25 23.21
C GLN A 105 6.01 -1.61 24.51
N HIS A 106 6.16 -0.28 24.54
CA HIS A 106 6.50 0.44 25.77
C HIS A 106 5.44 0.25 26.85
N ARG A 107 4.15 0.34 26.48
CA ARG A 107 3.03 0.14 27.38
C ARG A 107 3.02 -1.28 27.97
N ILE A 108 3.21 -2.31 27.14
CA ILE A 108 3.30 -3.72 27.55
C ILE A 108 4.41 -3.90 28.58
N ARG A 109 5.63 -3.43 28.29
CA ARG A 109 6.77 -3.53 29.21
C ARG A 109 6.51 -2.83 30.54
N SER A 110 5.84 -1.68 30.51
CA SER A 110 5.48 -0.94 31.72
C SER A 110 4.50 -1.73 32.60
N ILE A 111 3.46 -2.30 32.00
CA ILE A 111 2.46 -3.11 32.72
C ILE A 111 3.10 -4.38 33.30
N GLU A 112 3.96 -5.06 32.53
CA GLU A 112 4.68 -6.25 32.99
C GLU A 112 5.57 -5.95 34.20
N ASN A 113 6.29 -4.82 34.18
CA ASN A 113 7.11 -4.39 35.30
C ASN A 113 6.28 -4.10 36.56
N GLU A 114 5.11 -3.48 36.41
CA GLU A 114 4.21 -3.20 37.53
C GLU A 114 3.64 -4.49 38.14
N ILE A 115 3.20 -5.43 37.30
CA ILE A 115 2.74 -6.75 37.75
C ILE A 115 3.86 -7.49 38.52
N ARG A 116 5.10 -7.43 38.04
CA ARG A 116 6.25 -8.05 38.73
C ARG A 116 6.45 -7.44 40.13
N LYS A 117 6.50 -6.10 40.23
CA LYS A 117 6.65 -5.40 41.52
C LYS A 117 5.53 -5.73 42.51
N GLN A 118 4.29 -5.87 42.04
CA GLN A 118 3.16 -6.24 42.89
C GLN A 118 3.26 -7.69 43.39
N LYS A 119 3.84 -8.60 42.60
CA LYS A 119 4.09 -9.99 43.02
C LYS A 119 5.21 -10.10 44.06
N GLU A 120 6.26 -9.29 43.95
CA GLU A 120 7.39 -9.29 44.90
C GLU A 120 7.05 -8.68 46.27
N LYS A 121 6.00 -7.84 46.34
CA LYS A 121 5.51 -7.23 47.59
C LYS A 121 4.50 -8.09 48.36
N LYS A 122 4.07 -9.22 47.80
CA LYS A 122 3.10 -10.15 48.37
C LYS A 122 3.79 -11.43 48.85
#